data_AF-A0A480BVJ5-F1
#
_entry.id   AF-A0A480BVJ5-F1
#
_cell.length_a   1.000
_cell.length_b   1.000
_cell.length_c   1.000
_cell.angle_alpha   90.00
_cell.angle_beta   90.00
_cell.angle_gamma   90.00
#
_symmetry.space_group_name_H-M   'P 1'
#
loop_
_entity.id
_entity.type
_entity.pdbx_description
1 polymer ?
#
loop_
_entity_poly.entity_id
_entity_poly.type
_entity_poly.pdbx_seq_one_letter_code
_entity_poly.pdbx_strand_id
1 'polypeptide(L)'
;MSAAVAIAAVSELVPGRFPDQSTHSLYQGAVARLLAEWPIKPGDIQGLLVAPAGMADGVSDNIFVHERLIEELGLEARFAETVNAGGSTHAVMAIRAAMAIRAGV
;
A
#
# COMPACT_ATOMS: atom_id res chain seq x y z
N MET A 1 5.02 -17.28 21.03
CA MET A 1 3.68 -16.67 21.16
C MET A 1 3.35 -16.04 19.82
N SER A 2 2.21 -16.34 19.22
CA SER A 2 1.81 -15.62 18.00
C SER A 2 1.35 -14.22 18.44
N ALA A 3 2.09 -13.18 18.10
CA ALA A 3 1.66 -11.81 18.36
C ALA A 3 0.29 -11.57 17.69
N ALA A 4 -0.65 -10.99 18.44
CA ALA A 4 -1.93 -10.59 17.87
C ALA A 4 -1.70 -9.45 16.86
N VAL A 5 -2.28 -9.57 15.67
CA VAL A 5 -2.25 -8.54 14.64
C VAL A 5 -3.59 -7.83 14.63
N ALA A 6 -3.58 -6.51 14.55
CA ALA A 6 -4.76 -5.67 14.51
C ALA A 6 -4.66 -4.64 13.38
N ILE A 7 -5.80 -4.19 12.87
CA ILE A 7 -5.89 -3.03 11.98
C ILE A 7 -5.85 -1.79 12.88
N ALA A 8 -4.79 -1.00 12.81
CA ALA A 8 -4.59 0.18 13.65
C ALA A 8 -5.26 1.44 13.09
N ALA A 9 -5.37 1.55 11.77
CA ALA A 9 -5.90 2.71 11.06
C ALA A 9 -6.44 2.29 9.69
N VAL A 10 -7.46 3.01 9.22
CA VAL A 10 -8.01 2.88 7.86
C VAL A 10 -8.33 4.28 7.36
N SER A 11 -7.94 4.56 6.12
CA SER A 11 -8.25 5.77 5.39
C SER A 11 -8.58 5.39 3.95
N GLU A 12 -9.47 6.17 3.31
CA GLU A 12 -9.92 5.89 1.95
C GLU A 12 -10.01 7.20 1.15
N LEU A 13 -9.59 7.16 -0.12
CA LEU A 13 -10.01 8.18 -1.07
C LEU A 13 -11.44 7.86 -1.51
N VAL A 14 -12.37 8.80 -1.31
CA VAL A 14 -13.78 8.62 -1.68
C VAL A 14 -13.89 8.10 -3.12
N PRO A 15 -14.55 6.95 -3.35
CA PRO A 15 -14.69 6.39 -4.69
C PRO A 15 -15.29 7.39 -5.67
N GLY A 16 -14.68 7.53 -6.84
CA GLY A 16 -15.05 8.53 -7.83
C GLY A 16 -14.36 8.33 -9.17
N ARG A 17 -14.56 9.29 -10.07
CA ARG A 17 -13.87 9.33 -11.37
C ARG A 17 -12.70 10.29 -11.26
N PHE A 18 -11.50 9.80 -11.56
CA PHE A 18 -10.26 10.58 -11.51
C PHE A 18 -9.56 10.57 -12.88
N PRO A 19 -10.14 11.17 -13.92
CA PRO A 19 -9.62 11.07 -15.29
C PRO A 19 -8.23 11.73 -15.45
N ASP A 20 -7.93 12.73 -14.61
CA ASP A 20 -6.70 13.51 -14.69
C ASP A 20 -5.60 13.01 -13.74
N GLN A 21 -5.83 11.87 -13.06
CA GLN A 21 -4.88 11.29 -12.11
C GLN A 21 -4.48 9.89 -12.54
N SER A 22 -3.19 9.61 -12.45
CA SER A 22 -2.68 8.24 -12.59
C SER A 22 -3.02 7.40 -11.35
N THR A 23 -3.10 6.08 -11.50
CA THR A 23 -3.22 5.15 -10.36
C THR A 23 -2.10 5.38 -9.33
N HIS A 24 -0.89 5.68 -9.80
CA HIS A 24 0.24 6.00 -8.92
C HIS A 24 -0.01 7.23 -8.05
N SER A 25 -0.51 8.34 -8.64
CA SER A 25 -0.88 9.53 -7.87
C SER A 25 -2.04 9.27 -6.90
N LEU A 26 -2.96 8.37 -7.22
CA LEU A 26 -4.01 7.95 -6.30
C LEU A 26 -3.43 7.16 -5.11
N TYR A 27 -2.43 6.31 -5.31
CA TYR A 27 -1.73 5.63 -4.21
C TYR A 27 -1.02 6.63 -3.29
N GLN A 28 -0.30 7.61 -3.86
CA GLN A 28 0.32 8.69 -3.08
C GLN A 28 -0.72 9.47 -2.27
N GLY A 29 -1.85 9.81 -2.89
CA GLY A 29 -2.96 10.50 -2.22
C GLY A 29 -3.58 9.69 -1.07
N ALA A 30 -3.74 8.38 -1.24
CA ALA A 30 -4.26 7.51 -0.18
C ALA A 30 -3.32 7.44 1.03
N VAL A 31 -2.00 7.33 0.81
CA VAL A 31 -1.01 7.35 1.90
C VAL A 31 -0.97 8.72 2.57
N ALA A 32 -0.96 9.82 1.80
CA ALA A 32 -0.98 11.16 2.35
C ALA A 32 -2.21 11.39 3.25
N ARG A 33 -3.37 10.87 2.85
CA ARG A 33 -4.59 10.93 3.66
C ARG A 33 -4.43 10.14 4.97
N LEU A 34 -3.90 8.92 4.92
CA LEU A 34 -3.66 8.10 6.11
C LEU A 34 -2.76 8.84 7.12
N LEU A 35 -1.66 9.42 6.64
CA LEU A 35 -0.71 10.16 7.48
C LEU A 35 -1.30 11.48 8.04
N ALA A 36 -2.27 12.06 7.35
CA ALA A 36 -2.95 13.27 7.82
C ALA A 36 -4.08 12.97 8.84
N GLU A 37 -4.74 11.81 8.74
CA GLU A 37 -5.87 11.44 9.59
C GLU A 37 -5.45 10.77 10.91
N TRP A 38 -4.32 10.07 10.90
CA TRP A 38 -3.89 9.25 12.02
C TRP A 38 -2.54 9.72 12.56
N PRO A 39 -2.25 9.54 13.86
CA PRO A 39 -0.97 9.90 14.46
C PRO A 39 0.13 8.88 14.10
N ILE A 40 0.31 8.60 12.81
CA ILE A 40 1.28 7.69 12.23
C ILE A 40 2.36 8.52 11.54
N LYS A 41 3.63 8.20 11.78
CA LYS A 41 4.76 8.81 11.09
C LYS A 41 5.29 7.86 10.01
N PRO A 42 5.94 8.37 8.95
CA PRO A 42 6.57 7.52 7.94
C PRO A 42 7.50 6.45 8.53
N GLY A 43 8.29 6.80 9.55
CA GLY A 43 9.18 5.85 10.25
C GLY A 43 8.49 4.75 11.05
N ASP A 44 7.17 4.86 11.29
CA ASP A 44 6.38 3.81 11.95
C ASP A 44 5.97 2.70 10.94
N ILE A 45 6.16 2.92 9.63
CA ILE A 45 5.76 2.03 8.55
C ILE A 45 6.98 1.20 8.12
N GLN A 46 7.04 -0.06 8.55
CA GLN A 46 8.13 -0.99 8.15
C GLN A 46 7.80 -1.84 6.92
N GLY A 47 6.65 -1.62 6.26
CA GLY A 47 6.32 -2.36 5.05
C GLY A 47 5.24 -1.73 4.19
N LEU A 48 5.25 -2.07 2.89
CA LEU A 48 4.30 -1.55 1.92
C LEU A 48 3.85 -2.64 0.94
N LEU A 49 2.55 -2.90 0.92
CA LEU A 49 1.92 -3.76 -0.09
C LEU A 49 1.02 -2.90 -0.96
N VAL A 50 1.18 -3.02 -2.28
CA VAL A 50 0.45 -2.18 -3.24
C VAL A 50 0.09 -2.96 -4.49
N ALA A 51 -1.02 -2.60 -5.14
CA ALA A 51 -1.40 -3.22 -6.40
C ALA A 51 -0.59 -2.57 -7.54
N PRO A 52 -0.36 -3.26 -8.67
CA PRO A 52 0.32 -2.63 -9.79
C PRO A 52 -0.45 -1.40 -10.27
N ALA A 53 0.27 -0.34 -10.64
CA ALA A 53 -0.27 0.85 -11.28
C ALA A 53 -0.19 0.63 -12.79
N GLY A 54 -1.34 0.61 -13.47
CA GLY A 54 -1.41 0.44 -14.92
C GLY A 54 -2.20 -0.78 -15.42
N MET A 55 -2.60 -1.69 -14.52
CA MET A 55 -3.40 -2.87 -14.92
C MET A 55 -4.72 -2.52 -15.63
N ALA A 56 -5.28 -1.34 -15.34
CA ALA A 56 -6.55 -0.88 -15.91
C ALA A 56 -6.38 -0.01 -17.17
N ASP A 57 -5.20 0.57 -17.39
CA ASP A 57 -4.94 1.41 -18.57
C ASP A 57 -4.30 0.63 -19.72
N GLY A 58 -3.67 -0.52 -19.45
CA GLY A 58 -3.05 -1.37 -20.47
C GLY A 58 -1.79 -0.75 -21.09
N VAL A 59 -1.23 0.30 -20.47
CA VAL A 59 -0.10 1.07 -20.98
C VAL A 59 1.18 0.78 -20.19
N SER A 60 1.08 0.34 -18.93
CA SER A 60 2.26 0.12 -18.09
C SER A 60 2.18 -1.14 -17.22
N ASP A 61 3.14 -2.05 -17.43
CA ASP A 61 3.41 -3.19 -16.55
C ASP A 61 4.30 -2.75 -15.37
N ASN A 62 3.88 -1.73 -14.62
CA ASN A 62 4.71 -1.20 -13.56
C ASN A 62 4.72 -2.15 -12.35
N ILE A 63 5.61 -3.14 -12.39
CA ILE A 63 5.73 -4.18 -11.37
C ILE A 63 6.51 -3.71 -10.13
N PHE A 64 7.27 -2.60 -10.24
CA PHE A 64 8.08 -2.02 -9.16
C PHE A 64 7.41 -0.83 -8.45
N VAL A 65 6.07 -0.81 -8.41
CA VAL A 65 5.32 0.29 -7.79
C VAL A 65 5.62 0.46 -6.30
N HIS A 66 5.82 -0.65 -5.58
CA HIS A 66 6.23 -0.60 -4.17
C HIS A 66 7.57 0.12 -3.97
N GLU A 67 8.61 -0.23 -4.74
CA GLU A 67 9.93 0.42 -4.68
C GLU A 67 9.82 1.92 -4.93
N ARG A 68 9.10 2.29 -6.00
CA ARG A 68 8.91 3.69 -6.36
C ARG A 68 8.17 4.47 -5.26
N LEU A 69 7.12 3.90 -4.69
CA LEU A 69 6.38 4.54 -3.60
C LEU A 69 7.23 4.63 -2.33
N ILE A 70 8.03 3.62 -2.01
CA ILE A 70 8.94 3.64 -0.86
C ILE A 70 9.94 4.79 -1.00
N GLU A 71 10.57 4.93 -2.16
CA GLU A 71 11.52 6.01 -2.45
C GLU A 71 10.85 7.39 -2.35
N GLU A 72 9.71 7.57 -3.04
CA GLU A 72 9.01 8.86 -3.10
C GLU A 72 8.41 9.29 -1.76
N LEU A 73 8.00 8.34 -0.92
CA LEU A 73 7.42 8.60 0.40
C LEU A 73 8.47 8.61 1.52
N GLY A 74 9.74 8.29 1.21
CA GLY A 74 10.81 8.21 2.20
C GLY A 74 10.57 7.15 3.27
N LEU A 75 10.02 6.00 2.88
CA LEU A 75 9.75 4.89 3.81
C LEU A 75 11.01 4.02 3.99
N GLU A 76 11.19 3.49 5.20
CA GLU A 76 12.24 2.49 5.48
C GLU A 76 11.63 1.09 5.55
N ALA A 77 11.04 0.65 4.44
CA ALA A 77 10.35 -0.63 4.38
C ALA A 77 11.33 -1.82 4.41
N ARG A 78 11.01 -2.82 5.25
CA ARG A 78 11.72 -4.11 5.35
C ARG A 78 10.99 -5.22 4.61
N PHE A 79 9.68 -5.04 4.40
CA PHE A 79 8.84 -5.94 3.64
C PHE A 79 7.99 -5.15 2.65
N ALA A 80 8.19 -5.38 1.35
CA ALA A 80 7.47 -4.65 0.32
C ALA A 80 7.23 -5.50 -0.92
N GLU A 81 6.01 -5.41 -1.46
CA GLU A 81 5.65 -6.17 -2.65
C GLU A 81 4.57 -5.44 -3.46
N THR A 82 4.68 -5.56 -4.79
CA THR A 82 3.54 -5.35 -5.68
C THR A 82 2.74 -6.65 -5.78
N VAL A 83 1.46 -6.65 -5.44
CA VAL A 83 0.62 -7.86 -5.40
C VAL A 83 -0.58 -7.71 -6.34
N ASN A 84 -0.87 -8.76 -7.11
CA ASN A 84 -2.07 -8.86 -7.94
C ASN A 84 -2.72 -10.24 -7.77
N ALA A 85 -3.97 -10.25 -7.32
CA ALA A 85 -4.81 -11.44 -7.21
C ALA A 85 -6.26 -11.14 -7.69
N GLY A 86 -6.39 -10.30 -8.73
CA GLY A 86 -7.68 -9.84 -9.24
C GLY A 86 -8.51 -9.11 -8.17
N GLY A 87 -9.80 -9.42 -8.07
CA GLY A 87 -10.68 -8.81 -7.06
C GLY A 87 -10.29 -9.09 -5.60
N SER A 88 -9.43 -10.08 -5.35
CA SER A 88 -8.98 -10.44 -4.00
C SER A 88 -7.71 -9.71 -3.53
N THR A 89 -7.11 -8.89 -4.39
CA THR A 89 -5.79 -8.27 -4.20
C THR A 89 -5.61 -7.65 -2.81
N HIS A 90 -6.50 -6.77 -2.37
CA HIS A 90 -6.37 -6.08 -1.08
C HIS A 90 -6.58 -7.02 0.13
N ALA A 91 -7.42 -8.05 0.00
CA ALA A 91 -7.59 -9.05 1.05
C ALA A 91 -6.33 -9.92 1.21
N VAL A 92 -5.71 -10.32 0.08
CA VAL A 92 -4.43 -11.04 0.09
C VAL A 92 -3.33 -10.19 0.71
N MET A 93 -3.30 -8.88 0.43
CA MET A 93 -2.34 -7.97 1.06
C MET A 93 -2.50 -7.92 2.58
N ALA A 94 -3.73 -7.78 3.09
CA ALA A 94 -3.96 -7.77 4.54
C ALA A 94 -3.50 -9.07 5.22
N ILE A 95 -3.72 -10.23 4.58
CA ILE A 95 -3.24 -11.53 5.06
C ILE A 95 -1.71 -11.57 5.06
N ARG A 96 -1.07 -11.14 3.96
CA ARG A 96 0.40 -11.11 3.84
C ARG A 96 1.05 -10.18 4.87
N ALA A 97 0.50 -8.98 5.07
CA ALA A 97 0.95 -8.06 6.11
C ALA A 97 0.86 -8.70 7.50
N ALA A 98 -0.24 -9.37 7.82
CA ALA A 98 -0.37 -10.07 9.09
C ALA A 98 0.65 -11.22 9.25
N MET A 99 0.96 -11.94 8.18
CA MET A 99 2.01 -12.98 8.19
C MET A 99 3.40 -12.38 8.40
N ALA A 100 3.72 -11.28 7.72
CA ALA A 100 4.99 -10.55 7.87
C ALA A 100 5.19 -10.05 9.32
N ILE A 101 4.18 -9.38 9.88
CA ILE A 101 4.19 -8.92 11.28
C ILE A 101 4.41 -10.08 12.26
N ARG A 102 3.75 -11.23 12.04
CA ARG A 102 3.93 -12.44 12.87
C ARG A 102 5.33 -13.05 12.73
N ALA A 103 5.96 -12.90 11.58
CA ALA A 103 7.32 -13.36 11.31
C ALA A 103 8.39 -12.36 11.79
N GLY A 104 7.99 -11.15 12.20
CA GLY A 104 8.90 -10.10 12.68
C GLY A 104 9.62 -9.35 11.55
N VAL A 105 9.02 -9.33 10.36
CA VAL A 105 9.53 -8.63 9.16
C VAL A 105 8.55 -7.57 8.68
#